data_AF-A0A7W1K8B8-F1
#
_entry.id   AF-A0A7W1K8B8-F1
#
_cell.length_a   1.000
_cell.length_b   1.000
_cell.length_c   1.000
_cell.angle_alpha   90.00
_cell.angle_beta   90.00
_cell.angle_gamma   90.00
#
_symmetry.space_group_name_H-M   'P 1'
#
loop_
_entity.id
_entity.type
_entity.pdbx_description
1 polymer ?
#
loop_
_entity_poly.entity_id
_entity_poly.type
_entity_poly.pdbx_seq_one_letter_code
_entity_poly.pdbx_strand_id
1 'polypeptide(L)'
;MMLRPDRPDGAARRRFALVVWVVTATALAAPVGAQAGSVGRWEPIAPQHDTTVLQPALARDAAAVLHVAYVEQRPEGALDLFERAIAPAGTLGGGRPVLARFATLADPALLVEPGALRILVGGQRSIDTEDPLRGLLTATAPVGDGGWSAPAVTTPQDGEAGFASGDAAAVSLADGSPLALSSGSGFGVLAHRGLDPAIGAFNLQDPFGACCIGQAQIVRDAASGTPFAVYQSLISGRDGVFVQALDVATGGPAGAPVALPGLGAAGGANAIDPVLART
;
A
#
# COMPACT_ATOMS: atom_id res chain seq x y z
N MET A 1 -56.76 58.60 23.19
CA MET A 1 -57.00 58.39 21.75
C MET A 1 -56.78 59.73 21.08
N MET A 2 -55.58 59.97 20.55
CA MET A 2 -55.20 61.27 20.00
C MET A 2 -54.27 61.02 18.81
N LEU A 3 -54.71 61.51 17.65
CA LEU A 3 -54.15 61.30 16.32
C LEU A 3 -52.77 61.97 16.18
N ARG A 4 -51.78 61.23 15.68
CA ARG A 4 -50.48 61.75 15.27
C ARG A 4 -50.50 61.99 13.75
N PRO A 5 -50.14 63.19 13.26
CA PRO A 5 -50.16 63.51 11.84
C PRO A 5 -48.85 63.13 11.13
N ASP A 6 -49.00 62.64 9.91
CA ASP A 6 -47.95 62.43 8.90
C ASP A 6 -47.48 63.74 8.27
N ARG A 7 -46.17 63.83 7.98
CA ARG A 7 -45.49 64.42 6.80
C ARG A 7 -44.04 64.83 7.13
N PRO A 8 -43.16 65.10 6.14
CA PRO A 8 -43.03 64.54 4.79
C PRO A 8 -41.58 64.15 4.43
N ASP A 9 -41.44 63.46 3.30
CA ASP A 9 -40.18 63.18 2.61
C ASP A 9 -39.37 64.44 2.28
N GLY A 10 -38.08 64.40 2.60
CA GLY A 10 -37.09 65.42 2.28
C GLY A 10 -35.81 64.79 1.74
N ALA A 11 -35.76 64.61 0.43
CA ALA A 11 -34.53 64.27 -0.28
C ALA A 11 -33.54 65.45 -0.23
N ALA A 12 -32.34 65.24 0.29
CA ALA A 12 -31.21 66.15 0.06
C ALA A 12 -29.87 65.41 0.09
N ARG A 13 -29.37 65.17 -1.12
CA ARG A 13 -27.98 64.92 -1.51
C ARG A 13 -26.97 65.52 -0.53
N ARG A 14 -26.02 64.72 -0.04
CA ARG A 14 -24.66 65.19 0.28
C ARG A 14 -23.66 64.08 0.01
N ARG A 15 -23.01 64.21 -1.15
CA ARG A 15 -21.77 63.53 -1.52
C ARG A 15 -20.71 64.00 -0.53
N PHE A 16 -20.20 63.12 0.31
CA PHE A 16 -18.90 63.29 0.94
C PHE A 16 -18.12 62.00 0.73
N ALA A 17 -17.13 62.11 -0.14
CA ALA A 17 -16.12 61.10 -0.36
C ALA A 17 -15.34 60.90 0.94
N LEU A 18 -15.56 59.78 1.61
CA LEU A 18 -14.66 59.28 2.64
C LEU A 18 -13.79 58.22 1.95
N VAL A 19 -12.64 58.66 1.42
CA VAL A 19 -11.57 57.77 0.99
C VAL A 19 -10.92 57.24 2.27
N VAL A 20 -11.46 56.14 2.79
CA VAL A 20 -10.82 55.36 3.85
C VAL A 20 -9.72 54.54 3.16
N TRP A 21 -8.48 54.96 3.36
CA TRP A 21 -7.31 54.14 3.12
C TRP A 21 -7.35 52.96 4.08
N VAL A 22 -8.00 51.87 3.67
CA VAL A 22 -7.76 50.55 4.24
C VAL A 22 -6.37 50.15 3.75
N VAL A 23 -5.35 50.43 4.56
CA VAL A 23 -4.04 49.81 4.43
C VAL A 23 -4.25 48.33 4.75
N THR A 24 -4.61 47.57 3.72
CA THR A 24 -4.59 46.12 3.75
C THR A 24 -3.14 45.72 3.90
N ALA A 25 -2.69 45.57 5.14
CA ALA A 25 -1.44 44.90 5.46
C ALA A 25 -1.61 43.45 5.03
N THR A 26 -1.30 43.17 3.76
CA THR A 26 -1.07 41.83 3.24
C THR A 26 0.20 41.34 3.94
N ALA A 27 0.05 40.91 5.19
CA ALA A 27 1.06 40.10 5.84
C ALA A 27 1.19 38.85 4.96
N LEU A 28 2.23 38.82 4.13
CA LEU A 28 2.69 37.59 3.52
C LEU A 28 3.03 36.68 4.70
N ALA A 29 2.07 35.85 5.09
CA ALA A 29 2.34 34.66 5.86
C ALA A 29 3.28 33.84 4.98
N ALA A 30 4.59 34.04 5.17
CA ALA A 30 5.58 33.15 4.62
C ALA A 30 5.14 31.75 5.07
N PRO A 31 4.93 30.81 4.14
CA PRO A 31 4.56 29.46 4.52
C PRO A 31 5.62 29.01 5.52
N VAL A 32 5.19 28.61 6.72
CA VAL A 32 6.06 27.97 7.70
C VAL A 32 6.51 26.70 6.98
N GLY A 33 7.69 26.78 6.37
CA GLY A 33 8.26 25.66 5.65
C GLY A 33 8.37 24.53 6.65
N ALA A 34 7.58 23.48 6.45
CA ALA A 34 7.72 22.27 7.24
C ALA A 34 9.17 21.85 7.14
N GLN A 35 9.90 21.96 8.26
CA GLN A 35 11.26 21.47 8.33
C GLN A 35 11.14 19.95 8.28
N ALA A 36 11.45 19.38 7.12
CA ALA A 36 11.98 18.04 7.09
C ALA A 36 13.10 17.95 8.13
N GLY A 37 13.25 16.80 8.77
CA GLY A 37 14.44 16.56 9.59
C GLY A 37 15.66 17.06 8.82
N SER A 38 16.49 17.91 9.44
CA SER A 38 17.71 18.39 8.79
C SER A 38 18.43 17.19 8.18
N VAL A 39 18.90 17.32 6.93
CA VAL A 39 19.67 16.27 6.25
C VAL A 39 20.59 15.57 7.25
N GLY A 40 20.43 14.25 7.40
CA GLY A 40 21.19 13.45 8.37
C GLY A 40 20.47 13.07 9.67
N ARG A 41 19.17 13.36 9.82
CA ARG A 41 18.36 12.84 10.94
C ARG A 41 17.40 11.74 10.47
N TRP A 42 17.46 10.59 11.12
CA TRP A 42 16.49 9.50 10.95
C TRP A 42 15.28 9.73 11.87
N GLU A 43 14.08 9.55 11.33
CA GLU A 43 12.82 9.60 12.08
C GLU A 43 12.06 8.28 11.90
N PRO A 44 11.47 7.70 12.96
CA PRO A 44 10.64 6.51 12.84
C PRO A 44 9.37 6.78 12.02
N ILE A 45 9.07 5.90 11.06
CA ILE A 45 7.84 5.97 10.25
C ILE A 45 6.66 5.30 10.97
N ALA A 46 6.93 4.38 11.89
CA ALA A 46 5.94 3.69 12.71
C ALA A 46 6.38 3.72 14.19
N PRO A 47 5.44 3.51 15.14
CA PRO A 47 5.79 3.22 16.52
C PRO A 47 6.76 2.04 16.63
N GLN A 48 7.55 1.99 17.70
CA GLN A 48 8.40 0.83 17.95
C GLN A 48 7.53 -0.41 18.20
N HIS A 49 7.86 -1.49 17.51
CA HIS A 49 7.27 -2.81 17.71
C HIS A 49 8.31 -3.79 18.25
N ASP A 50 7.84 -4.75 19.04
CA ASP A 50 8.65 -5.87 19.52
C ASP A 50 8.83 -6.96 18.45
N THR A 51 8.26 -6.77 17.25
CA THR A 51 8.39 -7.68 16.12
C THR A 51 9.60 -7.27 15.27
N THR A 52 10.39 -8.25 14.83
CA THR A 52 11.63 -8.00 14.09
C THR A 52 11.47 -8.11 12.57
N VAL A 53 10.28 -8.41 12.08
CA VAL A 53 10.04 -8.76 10.66
C VAL A 53 8.69 -8.19 10.21
N LEU A 54 8.62 -6.88 10.01
CA LEU A 54 7.50 -6.24 9.30
C LEU A 54 8.07 -5.52 8.09
N GLN A 55 7.58 -5.84 6.90
CA GLN A 55 7.98 -5.18 5.67
C GLN A 55 6.94 -4.11 5.31
N PRO A 56 7.29 -2.81 5.39
CA PRO A 56 6.38 -1.78 4.95
C PRO A 56 6.22 -1.82 3.43
N ALA A 57 5.00 -1.58 2.95
CA ALA A 57 4.78 -1.33 1.53
C ALA A 57 5.12 0.12 1.20
N LEU A 58 5.81 0.33 0.08
CA LEU A 58 6.24 1.64 -0.39
C LEU A 58 5.69 1.90 -1.79
N ALA A 59 5.14 3.09 -2.02
CA ALA A 59 4.77 3.55 -3.35
C ALA A 59 4.91 5.07 -3.48
N ARG A 60 5.38 5.56 -4.62
CA ARG A 60 5.53 6.99 -4.88
C ARG A 60 4.51 7.47 -5.91
N ASP A 61 3.81 8.55 -5.59
CA ASP A 61 2.81 9.13 -6.49
C ASP A 61 3.41 10.12 -7.50
N ALA A 62 2.54 10.68 -8.37
CA ALA A 62 2.94 11.66 -9.37
C ALA A 62 3.41 13.01 -8.78
N ALA A 63 3.06 13.30 -7.53
CA ALA A 63 3.54 14.48 -6.79
C ALA A 63 4.84 14.21 -6.02
N ALA A 64 5.47 13.05 -6.26
CA ALA A 64 6.66 12.55 -5.57
C ALA A 64 6.47 12.32 -4.06
N VAL A 65 5.23 12.25 -3.57
CA VAL A 65 4.92 11.82 -2.20
C VAL A 65 5.20 10.33 -2.08
N LEU A 66 5.97 9.92 -1.07
CA LEU A 66 6.18 8.52 -0.74
C LEU A 66 5.12 8.09 0.26
N HIS A 67 4.26 7.16 -0.15
CA HIS A 67 3.30 6.51 0.71
C HIS A 67 3.92 5.25 1.32
N VAL A 68 3.70 5.07 2.62
CA VAL A 68 4.21 3.95 3.41
C VAL A 68 3.04 3.28 4.10
N ALA A 69 2.79 2.01 3.80
CA ALA A 69 1.81 1.21 4.53
C ALA A 69 2.51 0.22 5.46
N TYR A 70 2.02 0.09 6.69
CA TYR A 70 2.64 -0.76 7.71
C TYR A 70 1.61 -1.33 8.69
N VAL A 71 1.86 -2.54 9.16
CA VAL A 71 1.05 -3.21 10.18
C VAL A 71 1.51 -2.76 11.57
N GLU A 72 0.56 -2.55 12.46
CA GLU A 72 0.78 -2.17 13.86
C GLU A 72 -0.01 -3.10 14.78
N GLN A 73 0.66 -3.68 15.79
CA GLN A 73 0.02 -4.48 16.82
C GLN A 73 -0.48 -3.61 17.99
N ARG A 74 -1.73 -3.80 18.35
CA ARG A 74 -2.39 -3.16 19.49
C ARG A 74 -2.03 -3.86 20.81
N PRO A 75 -2.14 -3.19 21.97
CA PRO A 75 -1.87 -3.82 23.26
C PRO A 75 -2.69 -5.09 23.53
N GLU A 76 -3.92 -5.18 23.01
CA GLU A 76 -4.77 -6.38 23.11
C GLU A 76 -4.42 -7.51 22.13
N GLY A 77 -3.39 -7.33 21.30
CA GLY A 77 -2.88 -8.33 20.34
C GLY A 77 -3.46 -8.24 18.94
N ALA A 78 -4.54 -7.48 18.73
CA ALA A 78 -5.12 -7.25 17.41
C ALA A 78 -4.18 -6.40 16.51
N LEU A 79 -4.30 -6.54 15.20
CA LEU A 79 -3.47 -5.87 14.21
C LEU A 79 -4.28 -4.80 13.47
N ASP A 80 -3.67 -3.62 13.31
CA ASP A 80 -4.14 -2.52 12.49
C ASP A 80 -3.20 -2.36 11.28
N LEU A 81 -3.70 -1.84 10.17
CA LEU A 81 -2.90 -1.44 9.01
C LEU A 81 -3.05 0.07 8.84
N PHE A 82 -1.93 0.78 8.77
CA PHE A 82 -1.89 2.23 8.57
C PHE A 82 -1.21 2.58 7.26
N GLU A 83 -1.55 3.75 6.71
CA GLU A 83 -0.79 4.43 5.66
C GLU A 83 -0.32 5.80 6.15
N ARG A 84 0.90 6.18 5.78
CA ARG A 84 1.47 7.51 6.01
C ARG A 84 2.09 8.05 4.74
N ALA A 85 1.88 9.34 4.50
CA ALA A 85 2.54 10.08 3.43
C ALA A 85 3.83 10.74 3.93
N ILE A 86 4.88 10.70 3.12
CA ILE A 86 6.12 11.44 3.28
C ILE A 86 6.21 12.39 2.10
N ALA A 87 6.07 13.69 2.35
CA ALA A 87 6.16 14.72 1.32
C ALA A 87 7.54 14.69 0.63
N PRO A 88 7.69 15.24 -0.60
CA PRO A 88 8.98 15.28 -1.29
C PRO A 88 10.11 15.94 -0.49
N ALA A 89 9.76 16.88 0.38
CA ALA A 89 10.71 17.52 1.28
C ALA A 89 11.22 16.58 2.40
N GLY A 90 10.53 15.47 2.69
CA GLY A 90 10.81 14.56 3.80
C GLY A 90 9.88 14.76 5.00
N THR A 91 8.90 15.66 4.92
CA THR A 91 7.92 15.87 5.99
C THR A 91 7.00 14.67 6.12
N LEU A 92 6.98 14.07 7.30
CA LEU A 92 6.17 12.91 7.63
C LEU A 92 4.75 13.34 8.06
N GLY A 93 3.74 12.84 7.37
CA GLY A 93 2.32 13.08 7.66
C GLY A 93 1.79 12.25 8.82
N GLY A 94 0.52 12.50 9.19
CA GLY A 94 -0.22 11.67 10.15
C GLY A 94 -0.57 10.28 9.58
N GLY A 95 -0.76 9.30 10.46
CA GLY A 95 -1.22 7.96 10.08
C GLY A 95 -2.71 7.94 9.74
N ARG A 96 -3.06 7.34 8.61
CA ARG A 96 -4.43 7.06 8.16
C ARG A 96 -4.72 5.58 8.38
N PRO A 97 -5.72 5.21 9.20
CA PRO A 97 -6.09 3.81 9.36
C PRO A 97 -6.68 3.27 8.07
N VAL A 98 -6.16 2.13 7.62
CA VAL A 98 -6.62 1.36 6.46
C VAL A 98 -7.55 0.25 6.92
N LEU A 99 -7.04 -0.62 7.80
CA LEU A 99 -7.74 -1.74 8.42
C LEU A 99 -7.54 -1.65 9.93
N ALA A 100 -8.51 -2.13 10.70
CA ALA A 100 -8.43 -2.11 12.14
C ALA A 100 -8.92 -3.41 12.77
N ARG A 101 -8.25 -3.83 13.84
CA ARG A 101 -8.61 -4.93 14.73
C ARG A 101 -8.71 -6.29 14.04
N PHE A 102 -7.77 -6.58 13.15
CA PHE A 102 -7.63 -7.90 12.53
C PHE A 102 -6.94 -8.88 13.48
N ALA A 103 -7.32 -10.15 13.43
CA ALA A 103 -6.62 -11.21 14.14
C ALA A 103 -5.27 -11.52 13.50
N THR A 104 -5.20 -11.47 12.17
CA THR A 104 -3.98 -11.63 11.38
C THR A 104 -3.92 -10.59 10.25
N LEU A 105 -2.74 -10.01 10.05
CA LEU A 105 -2.35 -9.20 8.90
C LEU A 105 -0.91 -9.57 8.57
N ALA A 106 -0.64 -9.77 7.29
CA ALA A 106 0.68 -10.01 6.74
C ALA A 106 1.26 -8.71 6.15
N ASP A 107 2.44 -8.79 5.56
CA ASP A 107 3.06 -7.63 4.93
C ASP A 107 2.23 -7.14 3.72
N PRO A 108 1.91 -5.84 3.63
CA PRO A 108 1.08 -5.31 2.56
C PRO A 108 1.85 -5.08 1.26
N ALA A 109 1.10 -4.93 0.17
CA ALA A 109 1.51 -4.25 -1.05
C ALA A 109 0.71 -2.96 -1.24
N LEU A 110 1.37 -1.93 -1.76
CA LEU A 110 0.78 -0.62 -2.02
C LEU A 110 1.01 -0.25 -3.48
N LEU A 111 -0.05 0.15 -4.16
CA LEU A 111 -0.06 0.59 -5.54
C LEU A 111 -0.57 2.03 -5.62
N VAL A 112 0.00 2.80 -6.55
CA VAL A 112 -0.55 4.09 -6.97
C VAL A 112 -1.33 3.90 -8.25
N GLU A 113 -2.60 4.25 -8.21
CA GLU A 113 -3.51 4.31 -9.34
C GLU A 113 -3.72 5.79 -9.74
N PRO A 114 -4.28 6.11 -10.92
CA PRO A 114 -4.60 7.49 -11.28
C PRO A 114 -5.51 8.18 -10.26
N GLY A 115 -4.93 9.02 -9.39
CA GLY A 115 -5.63 9.75 -8.34
C GLY A 115 -6.01 8.95 -7.10
N ALA A 116 -5.59 7.68 -7.00
CA ALA A 116 -5.91 6.80 -5.89
C ALA A 116 -4.72 5.96 -5.42
N LEU A 117 -4.83 5.46 -4.20
CA LEU A 117 -3.98 4.43 -3.62
C LEU A 117 -4.78 3.15 -3.53
N ARG A 118 -4.13 2.01 -3.76
CA ARG A 118 -4.68 0.68 -3.49
C ARG A 118 -3.74 -0.09 -2.60
N ILE A 119 -4.30 -0.72 -1.57
CA ILE A 119 -3.60 -1.72 -0.77
C ILE A 119 -4.08 -3.11 -1.16
N LEU A 120 -3.15 -4.06 -1.10
CA LEU A 120 -3.37 -5.50 -1.09
C LEU A 120 -2.69 -6.05 0.16
N VAL A 121 -3.36 -6.87 0.95
CA VAL A 121 -2.79 -7.40 2.19
C VAL A 121 -3.42 -8.74 2.53
N GLY A 122 -2.61 -9.72 2.91
CA GLY A 122 -3.14 -10.95 3.45
C GLY A 122 -3.61 -10.78 4.89
N GLY A 123 -4.77 -11.32 5.24
CA GLY A 123 -5.25 -11.23 6.61
C GLY A 123 -6.56 -11.94 6.88
N GLN A 124 -6.91 -11.97 8.16
CA GLN A 124 -8.19 -12.47 8.65
C GLN A 124 -8.65 -11.61 9.83
N ARG A 125 -9.88 -11.09 9.73
CA ARG A 125 -10.38 -10.15 10.73
C ARG A 125 -10.57 -10.77 12.11
N SER A 126 -11.06 -11.99 12.20
CA SER A 126 -11.23 -12.73 13.46
C SER A 126 -10.51 -14.08 13.41
N ILE A 127 -10.56 -14.87 14.47
CA ILE A 127 -10.04 -16.26 14.46
C ILE A 127 -11.04 -17.28 13.89
N ASP A 128 -12.24 -16.85 13.54
CA ASP A 128 -13.26 -17.70 12.94
C ASP A 128 -12.86 -18.05 11.50
N THR A 129 -12.80 -19.34 11.18
CA THR A 129 -12.54 -19.77 9.80
C THR A 129 -13.60 -19.24 8.85
N GLU A 130 -14.83 -19.03 9.30
CA GLU A 130 -15.92 -18.58 8.43
C GLU A 130 -16.01 -17.05 8.32
N ASP A 131 -15.00 -16.29 8.81
CA ASP A 131 -14.98 -14.84 8.65
C ASP A 131 -14.97 -14.46 7.15
N PRO A 132 -15.93 -13.64 6.67
CA PRO A 132 -15.97 -13.23 5.27
C PRO A 132 -14.78 -12.33 4.88
N LEU A 133 -14.07 -11.75 5.84
CA LEU A 133 -12.86 -10.95 5.61
C LEU A 133 -11.61 -11.78 5.92
N ARG A 134 -11.39 -12.82 5.11
CA ARG A 134 -10.22 -13.70 5.14
C ARG A 134 -9.61 -13.86 3.75
N GLY A 135 -8.28 -13.99 3.68
CA GLY A 135 -7.52 -14.17 2.44
C GLY A 135 -6.82 -12.88 2.02
N LEU A 136 -6.65 -12.68 0.71
CA LEU A 136 -6.07 -11.45 0.18
C LEU A 136 -7.14 -10.38 0.11
N LEU A 137 -6.90 -9.27 0.82
CA LEU A 137 -7.83 -8.16 0.99
C LEU A 137 -7.34 -6.97 0.18
N THR A 138 -8.28 -6.15 -0.31
CA THR A 138 -7.98 -4.86 -0.92
C THR A 138 -8.82 -3.75 -0.33
N ALA A 139 -8.23 -2.56 -0.27
CA ALA A 139 -8.91 -1.30 0.01
C ALA A 139 -8.32 -0.21 -0.87
N THR A 140 -9.08 0.86 -1.09
CA THR A 140 -8.65 2.02 -1.89
C THR A 140 -8.90 3.32 -1.15
N ALA A 141 -8.10 4.35 -1.43
CA ALA A 141 -8.35 5.71 -0.98
C ALA A 141 -7.93 6.71 -2.07
N PRO A 142 -8.48 7.93 -2.10
CA PRO A 142 -7.88 9.00 -2.89
C PRO A 142 -6.44 9.27 -2.45
N VAL A 143 -5.61 9.75 -3.39
CA VAL A 143 -4.31 10.37 -3.06
C VAL A 143 -4.57 11.64 -2.25
N GLY A 144 -3.81 11.83 -1.17
CA GLY A 144 -3.97 12.94 -0.24
C GLY A 144 -4.97 12.65 0.87
N ASP A 145 -5.79 13.64 1.21
CA ASP A 145 -6.74 13.54 2.31
C ASP A 145 -7.99 12.75 1.89
N GLY A 146 -8.39 11.78 2.71
CA GLY A 146 -9.56 10.95 2.47
C GLY A 146 -9.56 9.69 3.33
N GLY A 147 -10.72 9.05 3.48
CA GLY A 147 -10.82 7.74 4.12
C GLY A 147 -10.50 6.59 3.17
N TRP A 148 -10.05 5.47 3.71
CA TRP A 148 -9.99 4.20 2.99
C TRP A 148 -11.39 3.60 2.84
N SER A 149 -11.63 2.93 1.72
CA SER A 149 -12.84 2.14 1.50
C SER A 149 -12.93 0.97 2.47
N ALA A 150 -14.12 0.39 2.65
CA ALA A 150 -14.24 -0.90 3.30
C ALA A 150 -13.40 -1.96 2.56
N PRO A 151 -12.76 -2.91 3.28
CA PRO A 151 -12.00 -3.98 2.65
C PRO A 151 -12.90 -4.93 1.86
N ALA A 152 -12.38 -5.44 0.76
CA ALA A 152 -12.98 -6.51 -0.03
C ALA A 152 -11.97 -7.65 -0.23
N VAL A 153 -12.46 -8.88 -0.36
CA VAL A 153 -11.63 -10.05 -0.68
C VAL A 153 -11.38 -10.11 -2.19
N THR A 154 -10.14 -10.35 -2.61
CA THR A 154 -9.74 -10.37 -4.03
C THR A 154 -9.40 -11.75 -4.57
N THR A 155 -9.25 -12.75 -3.70
CA THR A 155 -8.89 -14.11 -4.09
C THR A 155 -10.00 -15.07 -3.70
N PRO A 156 -10.28 -16.08 -4.52
CA PRO A 156 -11.19 -17.14 -4.10
C PRO A 156 -10.64 -17.80 -2.83
N GLN A 157 -11.56 -18.26 -1.99
CA GLN A 157 -11.24 -19.07 -0.81
C GLN A 157 -10.83 -20.47 -1.24
N ASP A 158 -9.79 -20.57 -2.04
CA ASP A 158 -9.17 -21.84 -2.35
C ASP A 158 -8.52 -22.26 -1.05
N GLY A 159 -9.05 -23.30 -0.39
CA GLY A 159 -8.69 -23.71 0.97
C GLY A 159 -7.20 -24.02 1.20
N GLU A 160 -6.35 -23.84 0.20
CA GLU A 160 -4.90 -23.91 0.29
C GLU A 160 -4.31 -22.66 1.00
N ALA A 161 -4.82 -21.45 0.80
CA ALA A 161 -4.18 -20.21 1.30
C ALA A 161 -4.24 -20.00 2.84
N GLY A 162 -4.87 -20.91 3.60
CA GLY A 162 -4.89 -20.87 5.06
C GLY A 162 -5.48 -19.60 5.71
N PHE A 163 -5.25 -19.45 7.02
CA PHE A 163 -5.77 -18.38 7.90
C PHE A 163 -5.17 -16.98 7.66
N ALA A 164 -4.24 -16.85 6.73
CA ALA A 164 -3.68 -15.59 6.29
C ALA A 164 -3.09 -15.87 4.91
N SER A 165 -3.50 -15.15 3.88
CA SER A 165 -2.92 -15.31 2.53
C SER A 165 -1.46 -14.83 2.44
N GLY A 166 -0.75 -14.74 3.57
CA GLY A 166 0.64 -14.40 3.65
C GLY A 166 0.97 -13.02 3.08
N ASP A 167 2.26 -12.76 2.90
CA ASP A 167 2.77 -11.47 2.46
C ASP A 167 2.31 -11.17 1.04
N ALA A 168 1.96 -9.90 0.80
CA ALA A 168 1.50 -9.43 -0.50
C ALA A 168 2.61 -8.65 -1.22
N ALA A 169 2.72 -8.88 -2.52
CA ALA A 169 3.49 -8.02 -3.42
C ALA A 169 2.65 -7.70 -4.65
N ALA A 170 2.78 -6.52 -5.24
CA ALA A 170 1.98 -6.17 -6.41
C ALA A 170 2.67 -5.16 -7.32
N VAL A 171 2.33 -5.21 -8.60
CA VAL A 171 2.60 -4.17 -9.61
C VAL A 171 1.32 -3.85 -10.38
N SER A 172 1.18 -2.62 -10.85
CA SER A 172 0.16 -2.28 -11.85
C SER A 172 0.61 -2.73 -13.23
N LEU A 173 -0.30 -3.22 -14.06
CA LEU A 173 -0.06 -3.49 -15.48
C LEU A 173 -0.46 -2.28 -16.33
N ALA A 174 -0.14 -2.32 -17.63
CA ALA A 174 -0.37 -1.21 -18.55
C ALA A 174 -1.85 -0.85 -18.72
N ASP A 175 -2.75 -1.83 -18.52
CA ASP A 175 -4.20 -1.64 -18.54
C ASP A 175 -4.78 -1.12 -17.20
N GLY A 176 -3.91 -0.82 -16.23
CA GLY A 176 -4.28 -0.36 -14.89
C GLY A 176 -4.67 -1.45 -13.91
N SER A 177 -4.81 -2.70 -14.36
CA SER A 177 -5.12 -3.81 -13.46
C SER A 177 -3.89 -4.23 -12.62
N PRO A 178 -4.08 -4.69 -11.38
CA PRO A 178 -2.98 -5.20 -10.58
C PRO A 178 -2.59 -6.63 -11.00
N LEU A 179 -1.31 -6.94 -10.87
CA LEU A 179 -0.79 -8.29 -10.79
C LEU A 179 -0.16 -8.45 -9.41
N ALA A 180 -0.69 -9.37 -8.62
CA ALA A 180 -0.34 -9.54 -7.22
C ALA A 180 0.24 -10.93 -6.96
N LEU A 181 1.15 -11.02 -6.00
CA LEU A 181 1.60 -12.26 -5.40
C LEU A 181 1.10 -12.30 -3.96
N SER A 182 0.75 -13.50 -3.51
CA SER A 182 0.48 -13.79 -2.10
C SER A 182 1.35 -14.97 -1.69
N SER A 183 2.15 -14.84 -0.63
CA SER A 183 3.08 -15.91 -0.21
C SER A 183 2.96 -16.23 1.27
N GLY A 184 2.67 -17.48 1.60
CA GLY A 184 2.53 -17.93 2.99
C GLY A 184 2.93 -19.38 3.20
N SER A 185 3.08 -19.74 4.48
CA SER A 185 3.45 -21.10 4.86
C SER A 185 2.34 -22.08 4.51
N GLY A 186 2.71 -23.17 3.83
CA GLY A 186 1.81 -24.28 3.51
C GLY A 186 1.27 -24.30 2.08
N PHE A 187 1.14 -23.14 1.42
CA PHE A 187 0.57 -23.06 0.06
C PHE A 187 1.50 -22.48 -1.00
N GLY A 188 2.65 -21.92 -0.61
CA GLY A 188 3.66 -21.42 -1.53
C GLY A 188 3.38 -19.99 -1.97
N VAL A 189 3.67 -19.69 -3.24
CA VAL A 189 3.49 -18.36 -3.85
C VAL A 189 2.41 -18.45 -4.90
N LEU A 190 1.32 -17.73 -4.69
CA LEU A 190 0.21 -17.64 -5.64
C LEU A 190 0.27 -16.33 -6.41
N ALA A 191 0.18 -16.40 -7.73
CA ALA A 191 0.08 -15.24 -8.62
C ALA A 191 -1.37 -14.99 -9.03
N HIS A 192 -1.82 -13.74 -8.87
CA HIS A 192 -3.19 -13.29 -9.06
C HIS A 192 -3.24 -12.13 -10.05
N ARG A 193 -4.02 -12.27 -11.10
CA ARG A 193 -4.27 -11.18 -12.04
C ARG A 193 -5.62 -10.53 -11.77
N GLY A 194 -5.59 -9.22 -11.56
CA GLY A 194 -6.79 -8.46 -11.23
C GLY A 194 -7.20 -8.62 -9.77
N LEU A 195 -8.48 -8.39 -9.50
CA LEU A 195 -9.07 -8.36 -8.16
C LEU A 195 -10.34 -9.21 -8.06
N ASP A 196 -10.70 -9.89 -9.15
CA ASP A 196 -11.92 -10.69 -9.21
C ASP A 196 -11.67 -12.02 -8.50
N PRO A 197 -12.34 -12.30 -7.37
CA PRO A 197 -12.16 -13.55 -6.66
C PRO A 197 -12.69 -14.77 -7.45
N ALA A 198 -13.40 -14.59 -8.57
CA ALA A 198 -13.78 -15.70 -9.45
C ALA A 198 -12.64 -16.16 -10.37
N ILE A 199 -11.56 -15.37 -10.49
CA ILE A 199 -10.39 -15.71 -11.29
C ILE A 199 -9.39 -16.45 -10.39
N GLY A 200 -9.09 -17.70 -10.76
CA GLY A 200 -8.15 -18.53 -10.01
C GLY A 200 -6.71 -18.00 -10.04
N ALA A 201 -5.92 -18.46 -9.07
CA ALA A 201 -4.51 -18.12 -8.96
C ALA A 201 -3.62 -19.17 -9.64
N PHE A 202 -2.36 -18.79 -9.92
CA PHE A 202 -1.34 -19.74 -10.35
C PHE A 202 -0.37 -20.02 -9.21
N ASN A 203 -0.19 -21.29 -8.86
CA ASN A 203 0.80 -21.68 -7.85
C ASN A 203 2.19 -21.78 -8.48
N LEU A 204 3.08 -20.84 -8.14
CA LEU A 204 4.46 -20.83 -8.66
C LEU A 204 5.32 -21.97 -8.09
N GLN A 205 4.80 -22.72 -7.13
CA GLN A 205 5.45 -23.89 -6.55
C GLN A 205 5.26 -25.14 -7.40
N ASP A 206 4.25 -25.20 -8.28
CA ASP A 206 3.93 -26.38 -9.09
C ASP A 206 5.14 -26.96 -9.87
N PRO A 207 6.01 -26.14 -10.50
CA PRO A 207 7.20 -26.64 -11.20
C PRO A 207 8.22 -27.33 -10.30
N PHE A 208 8.15 -27.11 -8.99
CA PHE A 208 9.03 -27.75 -8.01
C PHE A 208 8.51 -29.10 -7.53
N GLY A 209 7.20 -29.35 -7.62
CA GLY A 209 6.57 -30.59 -7.14
C GLY A 209 6.75 -30.86 -5.64
N ALA A 210 7.15 -29.84 -4.88
CA ALA A 210 7.44 -29.90 -3.45
C ALA A 210 7.18 -28.52 -2.82
N CYS A 211 6.90 -28.52 -1.51
CA CYS A 211 6.71 -27.30 -0.75
C CYS A 211 7.95 -26.41 -0.76
N CYS A 212 7.70 -25.19 -0.29
CA CYS A 212 8.60 -24.34 0.49
C CYS A 212 9.28 -23.24 -0.31
N ILE A 213 8.56 -22.68 -1.29
CA ILE A 213 8.84 -21.34 -1.80
C ILE A 213 8.05 -20.28 -1.02
N GLY A 214 8.59 -19.08 -0.87
CA GLY A 214 7.95 -17.98 -0.13
C GLY A 214 8.68 -16.66 -0.29
N GLN A 215 8.31 -15.66 0.53
CA GLN A 215 8.89 -14.31 0.54
C GLN A 215 8.91 -13.69 -0.86
N ALA A 216 7.77 -13.75 -1.54
CA ALA A 216 7.71 -13.36 -2.94
C ALA A 216 7.60 -11.84 -3.09
N GLN A 217 8.32 -11.31 -4.08
CA GLN A 217 8.12 -9.96 -4.58
C GLN A 217 7.84 -10.00 -6.08
N ILE A 218 7.27 -8.92 -6.58
CA ILE A 218 7.01 -8.75 -7.99
C ILE A 218 7.57 -7.42 -8.45
N VAL A 219 8.27 -7.45 -9.57
CA VAL A 219 8.80 -6.27 -10.26
C VAL A 219 8.28 -6.27 -11.69
N ARG A 220 8.28 -5.09 -12.32
CA ARG A 220 7.92 -4.94 -13.73
C ARG A 220 9.10 -4.31 -14.45
N ASP A 221 9.62 -4.96 -15.48
CA ASP A 221 10.63 -4.35 -16.33
C ASP A 221 10.05 -3.10 -17.00
N ALA A 222 10.70 -1.95 -16.82
CA ALA A 222 10.20 -0.68 -17.31
C ALA A 222 10.23 -0.59 -18.85
N ALA A 223 11.14 -1.32 -19.51
CA ALA A 223 11.30 -1.29 -20.96
C ALA A 223 10.27 -2.15 -21.68
N SER A 224 10.09 -3.40 -21.25
CA SER A 224 9.16 -4.35 -21.88
C SER A 224 7.77 -4.36 -21.26
N GLY A 225 7.64 -3.88 -20.02
CA GLY A 225 6.42 -4.06 -19.22
C GLY A 225 6.25 -5.47 -18.67
N THR A 226 7.19 -6.39 -18.90
CA THR A 226 7.11 -7.78 -18.43
C THR A 226 7.24 -7.84 -16.90
N PRO A 227 6.26 -8.45 -16.20
CA PRO A 227 6.36 -8.71 -14.78
C PRO A 227 7.23 -9.92 -14.49
N PHE A 228 7.97 -9.87 -13.39
CA PHE A 228 8.79 -10.95 -12.87
C PHE A 228 8.46 -11.16 -11.39
N ALA A 229 8.13 -12.40 -11.04
CA ALA A 229 8.13 -12.85 -9.66
C ALA A 229 9.56 -13.16 -9.23
N VAL A 230 9.93 -12.74 -8.03
CA VAL A 230 11.17 -13.11 -7.34
C VAL A 230 10.78 -13.76 -6.03
N TYR A 231 11.27 -14.96 -5.74
CA TYR A 231 10.91 -15.68 -4.53
C TYR A 231 12.06 -16.53 -4.00
N GLN A 232 12.04 -16.79 -2.70
CA GLN A 232 12.96 -17.72 -2.07
C GLN A 232 12.44 -19.14 -2.20
N SER A 233 13.34 -20.10 -2.44
CA SER A 233 13.10 -21.53 -2.34
C SER A 233 13.94 -22.11 -1.21
N LEU A 234 13.31 -22.90 -0.35
CA LEU A 234 13.96 -23.69 0.71
C LEU A 234 13.97 -25.20 0.38
N ILE A 235 13.76 -25.54 -0.89
CA ILE A 235 13.64 -26.92 -1.36
C ILE A 235 15.03 -27.53 -1.47
N SER A 236 15.26 -28.69 -0.83
CA SER A 236 16.55 -29.38 -0.89
C SER A 236 17.00 -29.65 -2.32
N GLY A 237 18.23 -29.22 -2.66
CA GLY A 237 18.79 -29.33 -4.02
C GLY A 237 18.26 -28.28 -5.00
N ARG A 238 17.39 -27.37 -4.55
CA ARG A 238 16.86 -26.22 -5.29
C ARG A 238 16.73 -25.00 -4.38
N ASP A 239 17.58 -24.88 -3.36
CA ASP A 239 17.56 -23.76 -2.43
C ASP A 239 18.24 -22.52 -3.03
N GLY A 240 17.66 -21.35 -2.78
CA GLY A 240 18.15 -20.07 -3.31
C GLY A 240 17.04 -19.11 -3.70
N VAL A 241 17.40 -18.04 -4.41
CA VAL A 241 16.46 -17.06 -4.94
C VAL A 241 16.21 -17.35 -6.42
N PHE A 242 14.94 -17.39 -6.81
CA PHE A 242 14.51 -17.63 -8.18
C PHE A 242 13.78 -16.42 -8.72
N VAL A 243 13.92 -16.19 -10.02
CA VAL A 243 13.12 -15.25 -10.79
C VAL A 243 12.31 -16.01 -11.84
N GLN A 244 11.06 -15.61 -12.04
CA GLN A 244 10.19 -16.19 -13.04
C GLN A 244 9.36 -15.10 -13.71
N ALA A 245 9.42 -15.03 -15.04
CA ALA A 245 8.56 -14.13 -15.79
C ALA A 245 7.10 -14.55 -15.62
N LEU A 246 6.20 -13.57 -15.59
CA LEU A 246 4.76 -13.79 -15.55
C LEU A 246 4.13 -13.30 -16.85
N ASP A 247 3.13 -14.02 -17.32
CA ASP A 247 2.34 -13.64 -18.48
C ASP A 247 1.42 -12.47 -18.12
N VAL A 248 1.49 -11.37 -18.88
CA VAL A 248 0.73 -10.15 -18.58
C VAL A 248 -0.78 -10.38 -18.72
N ALA A 249 -1.21 -11.27 -19.62
CA ALA A 249 -2.61 -11.46 -19.94
C ALA A 249 -3.34 -12.32 -18.89
N THR A 250 -2.64 -13.27 -18.28
CA THR A 250 -3.21 -14.26 -17.35
C THR A 250 -2.68 -14.13 -15.93
N GLY A 251 -1.47 -13.58 -15.74
CA GLY A 251 -0.74 -13.59 -14.47
C GLY A 251 -0.01 -14.90 -14.16
N GLY A 252 -0.13 -15.91 -15.02
CA GLY A 252 0.52 -17.21 -14.84
C GLY A 252 2.00 -17.19 -15.21
N PRO A 253 2.73 -18.30 -14.96
CA PRO A 253 4.15 -18.40 -15.26
C PRO A 253 4.42 -18.35 -16.77
N ALA A 254 5.30 -17.45 -17.20
CA ALA A 254 5.80 -17.33 -18.58
C ALA A 254 7.19 -17.97 -18.70
N GLY A 255 7.25 -19.29 -18.55
CA GLY A 255 8.47 -20.09 -18.64
C GLY A 255 8.94 -20.67 -17.30
N ALA A 256 10.11 -21.34 -17.35
CA ALA A 256 10.70 -21.98 -16.18
C ALA A 256 11.35 -20.95 -15.23
N PRO A 257 11.35 -21.19 -13.92
CA PRO A 257 12.07 -20.34 -12.98
C PRO A 257 13.58 -20.44 -13.17
N VAL A 258 14.26 -19.31 -13.03
CA VAL A 258 15.71 -19.18 -13.18
C VAL A 258 16.32 -18.82 -11.84
N ALA A 259 17.30 -19.60 -11.38
CA ALA A 259 18.04 -19.29 -10.16
C ALA A 259 18.90 -18.03 -10.37
N LEU A 260 18.84 -17.09 -9.44
CA LEU A 260 19.75 -15.93 -9.45
C LEU A 260 21.15 -16.38 -9.01
N PRO A 261 22.18 -16.21 -9.87
CA PRO A 261 23.52 -16.70 -9.56
C PRO A 261 24.11 -15.96 -8.35
N GLY A 262 24.81 -16.70 -7.50
CA GLY A 262 25.41 -16.17 -6.27
C GLY A 262 24.47 -16.08 -5.07
N LEU A 263 23.18 -16.42 -5.24
CA LEU A 263 22.16 -16.39 -4.19
C LEU A 263 21.62 -17.81 -3.89
N GLY A 264 22.55 -18.76 -3.63
CA GLY A 264 22.24 -20.18 -3.42
C GLY A 264 23.42 -21.03 -2.89
N ALA A 265 23.15 -22.32 -2.66
CA ALA A 265 23.87 -23.28 -1.81
C ALA A 265 25.42 -23.36 -1.92
N ALA A 266 26.15 -22.40 -1.33
CA ALA A 266 27.51 -22.56 -0.75
C ALA A 266 28.04 -21.28 -0.04
N GLY A 267 27.22 -20.53 0.71
CA GLY A 267 27.74 -19.38 1.44
C GLY A 267 26.65 -18.56 2.12
N GLY A 268 26.21 -19.05 3.28
CA GLY A 268 25.12 -18.49 4.07
C GLY A 268 25.13 -16.97 4.21
N ALA A 269 24.00 -16.38 3.83
CA ALA A 269 23.50 -15.15 4.42
C ALA A 269 21.97 -15.20 4.28
N ASN A 270 21.29 -14.60 5.26
CA ASN A 270 19.84 -14.44 5.32
C ASN A 270 19.27 -14.07 3.95
N ALA A 271 18.06 -14.55 3.66
CA ALA A 271 17.28 -14.15 2.49
C ALA A 271 17.54 -12.67 2.20
N ILE A 272 18.12 -12.36 1.03
CA ILE A 272 18.13 -10.97 0.57
C ILE A 272 16.67 -10.58 0.57
N ASP A 273 16.32 -9.58 1.37
CA ASP A 273 15.00 -9.00 1.30
C ASP A 273 14.81 -8.51 -0.15
N PRO A 274 13.94 -9.16 -0.94
CA PRO A 274 13.73 -8.80 -2.34
C PRO A 274 13.20 -7.37 -2.52
N VAL A 275 12.86 -6.65 -1.44
CA VAL A 275 12.56 -5.21 -1.43
C VAL A 275 13.66 -4.37 -2.08
N LEU A 276 14.93 -4.81 -2.09
CA LEU A 276 16.04 -4.07 -2.73
C LEU A 276 15.94 -3.94 -4.26
N ALA A 277 15.02 -4.65 -4.93
CA ALA A 277 14.85 -4.59 -6.39
C ALA A 277 13.91 -3.47 -6.89
N ARG A 278 13.33 -2.65 -6.00
CA ARG A 278 12.43 -1.54 -6.37
C ARG A 278 13.18 -0.23 -6.57
N THR A 279 13.98 -0.12 -7.64
CA THR A 279 14.57 1.16 -8.10
C THR A 279 14.44 1.33 -9.59
#